data_AF-A0AAD6NZJ4-F1
#
_entry.id   AF-A0AAD6NZJ4-F1
#
_cell.length_a   1.000
_cell.length_b   1.000
_cell.length_c   1.000
_cell.angle_alpha   90.00
_cell.angle_beta   90.00
_cell.angle_gamma   90.00
#
_symmetry.space_group_name_H-M   'P 1'
#
loop_
_entity.id
_entity.type
_entity.pdbx_description
1 polymer ?
#
loop_
_entity_poly.entity_id
_entity_poly.type
_entity_poly.pdbx_seq_one_letter_code
_entity_poly.pdbx_strand_id
1 'polypeptide(L)'
;MALLSLPRSLFSHSLSSPSHAITSRRNRCFSCSLSVSKTSNATSLAILWFKQDLRLDDHPGLLQASKFPALLPLYVFDHRILSRYNDEKLELVLYALEDLRKSLKKQGSNLMIRFGNAENVIKELVLEVKAADVFAESGGGTPFYDIKNLKVLPASYDEFEKLQLTVTPPLLPPRLPSAEMELDWGLLPTLDNLKKFVNESPSKWNESWALLKEMSNETISQKHLSKSGKQNVVGGGTNSVLNALAAYLRYLEGTARDDWQEVHEKLRTAEIRDGASFFALFGPALCLGIISRRRVYHESIKYEKERNAGFLSPFGYSTATVSASADTVCSMEWYWLLLLRSQLSDGGAYPIRIWRWNGYLIQYTVVGNRGPAVLLVHGFGAFLEHFRDNISSISNDGNRVWAVTVLGFGKSEKPNVVYTELMWAELVRDFIIEVVREPVHLMGNSIGGYFVALVAYFWPALAQSVVLINSAGDIIPAYTSPQFTKVRATSGATWLGARLLLFSLRLSLGSIVKSCYPNKTERVDDWLINEMLRASYDPGVLVVLESIFSFNLSLALNYLLEGFKGKVLIIQGMKDPITDSKSKVAMLERTLSWGRHQGIGCWPLSSR
;
A
#
# COMPACT_ATOMS: atom_id res chain seq x y z
N MET A 1 2.06 3.54 -20.81
CA MET A 1 0.66 3.58 -20.32
C MET A 1 0.09 2.17 -20.36
N ALA A 2 -0.30 1.57 -19.23
CA ALA A 2 -1.09 0.34 -19.24
C ALA A 2 -2.58 0.72 -19.27
N LEU A 3 -3.11 0.96 -20.47
CA LEU A 3 -4.52 1.17 -20.74
C LEU A 3 -5.19 -0.20 -20.90
N LEU A 4 -6.19 -0.50 -20.08
CA LEU A 4 -7.09 -1.63 -20.33
C LEU A 4 -8.24 -1.12 -21.22
N SER A 5 -8.14 -1.31 -22.54
CA SER A 5 -9.27 -1.16 -23.45
C SER A 5 -9.94 -2.52 -23.62
N LEU A 6 -11.18 -2.67 -23.13
CA LEU A 6 -11.94 -3.92 -23.26
C LEU A 6 -12.92 -3.80 -24.44
N PRO A 7 -12.70 -4.51 -25.57
CA PRO A 7 -13.66 -4.52 -26.67
C PRO A 7 -14.91 -5.37 -26.36
N ARG A 8 -16.03 -5.04 -27.00
CA ARG A 8 -17.37 -5.66 -26.83
C ARG A 8 -17.45 -7.19 -27.05
N SER A 9 -16.44 -7.86 -27.61
CA SER A 9 -16.56 -9.23 -28.12
C SER A 9 -16.30 -10.37 -27.12
N LEU A 10 -16.14 -10.11 -25.81
CA LEU A 10 -15.97 -11.15 -24.79
C LEU A 10 -17.28 -11.63 -24.13
N PHE A 11 -18.44 -11.19 -24.61
CA PHE A 11 -19.73 -11.50 -23.99
C PHE A 11 -20.68 -12.17 -24.99
N SER A 12 -20.45 -13.44 -25.26
CA SER A 12 -21.51 -14.36 -25.69
C SER A 12 -21.42 -15.64 -24.85
N HIS A 13 -22.41 -15.83 -23.97
CA HIS A 13 -22.65 -17.12 -23.33
C HIS A 13 -23.54 -17.96 -24.25
N SER A 14 -23.17 -19.21 -24.48
CA SER A 14 -24.14 -20.27 -24.78
C SER A 14 -23.93 -21.43 -23.82
N LEU A 15 -25.05 -21.90 -23.26
CA LEU A 15 -25.16 -23.04 -22.34
C LEU A 15 -25.15 -24.36 -23.12
N SER A 16 -24.36 -25.34 -22.68
CA SER A 16 -24.72 -26.77 -22.54
C SER A 16 -23.49 -27.65 -22.21
N SER A 17 -23.67 -28.62 -21.31
CA SER A 17 -22.69 -29.62 -20.81
C SER A 17 -22.71 -30.91 -21.66
N PRO A 18 -22.00 -32.00 -21.28
CA PRO A 18 -20.56 -32.20 -21.02
C PRO A 18 -19.97 -33.33 -21.92
N SER A 19 -18.63 -33.41 -22.10
CA SER A 19 -17.85 -34.67 -22.15
C SER A 19 -16.41 -34.50 -22.69
N HIS A 20 -15.55 -35.38 -22.19
CA HIS A 20 -14.23 -35.84 -22.66
C HIS A 20 -12.98 -34.93 -22.58
N ALA A 21 -11.98 -35.54 -21.95
CA ALA A 21 -10.58 -35.16 -21.90
C ALA A 21 -9.94 -35.06 -23.29
N ILE A 22 -8.97 -34.15 -23.46
CA ILE A 22 -7.68 -34.37 -24.14
C ILE A 22 -6.76 -33.16 -23.91
N THR A 23 -5.48 -33.51 -23.89
CA THR A 23 -4.26 -32.79 -23.60
C THR A 23 -3.85 -31.66 -24.57
N SER A 24 -3.10 -30.70 -24.00
CA SER A 24 -1.94 -29.98 -24.58
C SER A 24 -2.15 -28.77 -25.53
N ARG A 25 -1.32 -27.76 -25.23
CA ARG A 25 -0.54 -26.84 -26.11
C ARG A 25 -0.94 -25.37 -26.16
N ARG A 26 0.03 -24.57 -25.65
CA ARG A 26 0.53 -23.25 -26.07
C ARG A 26 -0.25 -22.52 -27.18
N ASN A 27 -0.66 -21.28 -26.90
CA ASN A 27 -0.82 -20.18 -27.88
C ASN A 27 -0.28 -18.89 -27.22
N ARG A 28 0.96 -18.46 -27.49
CA ARG A 28 1.34 -17.39 -28.46
C ARG A 28 0.16 -16.55 -28.97
N CYS A 29 0.02 -15.32 -28.45
CA CYS A 29 -0.79 -14.28 -29.09
C CYS A 29 0.06 -13.56 -30.15
N PHE A 30 -0.31 -13.76 -31.42
CA PHE A 30 0.04 -12.90 -32.55
C PHE A 30 -0.86 -11.66 -32.54
N SER A 31 -0.31 -10.53 -32.97
CA SER A 31 -1.09 -9.34 -33.33
C SER A 31 -2.01 -9.68 -34.51
N CYS A 32 -3.28 -9.30 -34.41
CA CYS A 32 -4.17 -9.26 -35.56
C CYS A 32 -4.95 -7.95 -35.54
N SER A 33 -4.56 -7.03 -36.43
CA SER A 33 -5.31 -5.84 -36.78
C SER A 33 -6.36 -6.22 -37.81
N LEU A 34 -7.63 -6.14 -37.46
CA LEU A 34 -8.74 -6.19 -38.41
C LEU A 34 -9.46 -4.85 -38.39
N SER A 35 -9.32 -4.14 -39.50
CA SER A 35 -10.09 -2.95 -39.82
C SER A 35 -11.49 -3.37 -40.27
N VAL A 36 -12.53 -2.80 -39.66
CA VAL A 36 -13.91 -2.92 -40.14
C VAL A 36 -14.45 -1.52 -40.38
N SER A 37 -15.05 -1.37 -41.56
CA SER A 37 -15.52 -0.17 -42.21
C SER A 37 -16.63 0.57 -41.45
N LYS A 38 -16.54 1.90 -41.46
CA LYS A 38 -17.56 2.88 -41.07
C LYS A 38 -18.93 2.59 -41.68
N THR A 39 -19.99 2.62 -40.87
CA THR A 39 -21.28 3.23 -41.25
C THR A 39 -22.02 3.79 -40.00
N SER A 40 -22.55 5.00 -40.19
CA SER A 40 -23.56 5.78 -39.42
C SER A 40 -23.36 6.13 -37.92
N ASN A 41 -22.99 7.40 -37.69
CA ASN A 41 -23.27 8.31 -36.57
C ASN A 41 -24.09 7.77 -35.36
N ALA A 42 -23.47 6.93 -34.54
CA ALA A 42 -23.76 6.91 -33.10
C ALA A 42 -22.68 7.73 -32.40
N THR A 43 -23.06 8.65 -31.52
CA THR A 43 -22.13 9.37 -30.65
C THR A 43 -21.31 8.34 -29.86
N SER A 44 -20.05 8.15 -30.24
CA SER A 44 -19.13 7.25 -29.56
C SER A 44 -18.82 7.82 -28.18
N LEU A 45 -19.57 7.38 -27.17
CA LEU A 45 -19.41 7.81 -25.79
C LEU A 45 -18.36 6.94 -25.10
N ALA A 46 -17.40 7.57 -24.42
CA ALA A 46 -16.50 6.90 -23.49
C ALA A 46 -16.92 7.15 -22.04
N ILE A 47 -16.69 6.16 -21.18
CA ILE A 47 -16.75 6.33 -19.72
C ILE A 47 -15.32 6.47 -19.21
N LEU A 48 -15.07 7.45 -18.35
CA LEU A 48 -13.82 7.53 -17.58
C LEU A 48 -14.11 7.28 -16.11
N TRP A 49 -13.61 6.18 -15.58
CA TRP A 49 -13.77 5.80 -14.19
C TRP A 49 -12.62 6.32 -13.32
N PHE A 50 -12.93 7.33 -12.51
CA PHE A 50 -12.08 7.85 -11.45
C PHE A 50 -12.09 6.93 -10.23
N LYS A 51 -10.90 6.66 -9.67
CA LYS A 51 -10.66 5.84 -8.49
C LYS A 51 -9.81 6.58 -7.46
N GLN A 52 -8.51 6.67 -7.72
CA GLN A 52 -7.46 7.25 -6.87
C GLN A 52 -6.60 8.20 -7.71
N ASP A 53 -7.27 8.91 -8.60
CA ASP A 53 -6.76 9.80 -9.63
C ASP A 53 -7.69 11.02 -9.74
N LEU A 54 -8.14 11.54 -8.58
CA LEU A 54 -9.18 12.57 -8.45
C LEU A 54 -8.70 13.97 -8.87
N ARG A 55 -8.28 14.11 -10.13
CA ARG A 55 -7.72 15.33 -10.72
C ARG A 55 -7.98 15.40 -12.22
N LEU A 56 -7.83 16.57 -12.82
CA LEU A 56 -7.88 16.74 -14.28
C LEU A 56 -6.50 16.96 -14.91
N ASP A 57 -5.54 17.45 -14.13
CA ASP A 57 -4.16 17.60 -14.57
C ASP A 57 -3.44 16.25 -14.56
N ASP A 58 -2.41 16.15 -15.36
CA ASP A 58 -1.51 15.02 -15.39
C ASP A 58 -2.19 13.64 -15.50
N HIS A 59 -3.26 13.54 -16.29
CA HIS A 59 -4.12 12.36 -16.34
C HIS A 59 -4.14 11.73 -17.75
N PRO A 60 -3.29 10.72 -18.00
CA PRO A 60 -3.24 9.94 -19.24
C PRO A 60 -4.58 9.37 -19.73
N GLY A 61 -5.34 8.73 -18.83
CA GLY A 61 -6.63 8.14 -19.11
C GLY A 61 -7.64 9.19 -19.57
N LEU A 62 -7.69 10.34 -18.90
CA LEU A 62 -8.51 11.47 -19.30
C LEU A 62 -8.07 12.02 -20.67
N LEU A 63 -6.76 12.16 -20.92
CA LEU A 63 -6.25 12.61 -22.21
C LEU A 63 -6.67 11.67 -23.36
N GLN A 64 -6.62 10.35 -23.15
CA GLN A 64 -7.10 9.40 -24.17
C GLN A 64 -8.62 9.43 -24.32
N ALA A 65 -9.36 9.45 -23.20
CA ALA A 65 -10.81 9.45 -23.20
C ALA A 65 -11.40 10.74 -23.81
N SER A 66 -10.71 11.88 -23.66
CA SER A 66 -11.12 13.17 -24.23
C SER A 66 -11.16 13.21 -25.77
N LYS A 67 -10.57 12.20 -26.44
CA LYS A 67 -10.61 12.06 -27.89
C LYS A 67 -11.96 11.56 -28.41
N PHE A 68 -12.83 11.07 -27.52
CA PHE A 68 -14.16 10.61 -27.86
C PHE A 68 -15.12 11.81 -28.00
N PRO A 69 -16.09 11.77 -28.92
CA PRO A 69 -17.08 12.83 -29.10
C PRO A 69 -17.92 13.15 -27.85
N ALA A 70 -18.09 12.18 -26.95
CA ALA A 70 -18.76 12.36 -25.66
C ALA A 70 -17.99 11.59 -24.58
N LEU A 71 -17.92 12.17 -23.37
CA LEU A 71 -17.22 11.60 -22.24
C LEU A 71 -18.08 11.68 -20.98
N LEU A 72 -18.21 10.55 -20.29
CA LEU A 72 -18.91 10.43 -19.01
C LEU A 72 -17.89 10.14 -17.89
N PRO A 73 -17.50 11.17 -17.10
CA PRO A 73 -16.74 11.00 -15.86
C PRO A 73 -17.56 10.26 -14.80
N LEU A 74 -17.04 9.16 -14.26
CA LEU A 74 -17.70 8.32 -13.26
C LEU A 74 -16.84 8.17 -12.01
N TYR A 75 -17.45 8.31 -10.84
CA TYR A 75 -16.91 7.82 -9.58
C TYR A 75 -17.89 6.86 -8.91
N VAL A 76 -17.37 5.74 -8.40
CA VAL A 76 -18.16 4.72 -7.71
C VAL A 76 -17.72 4.61 -6.25
N PHE A 77 -18.64 4.88 -5.32
CA PHE A 77 -18.46 4.60 -3.90
C PHE A 77 -18.61 3.10 -3.65
N ASP A 78 -17.48 2.41 -3.62
CA ASP A 78 -17.40 0.97 -3.36
C ASP A 78 -17.17 0.69 -1.87
N HIS A 79 -18.13 0.02 -1.23
CA HIS A 79 -18.08 -0.29 0.19
C HIS A 79 -16.80 -1.05 0.58
N ARG A 80 -16.27 -1.94 -0.28
CA ARG A 80 -15.05 -2.73 0.01
C ARG A 80 -13.80 -1.85 0.16
N ILE A 81 -13.83 -0.66 -0.45
CA ILE A 81 -12.77 0.34 -0.39
C ILE A 81 -13.02 1.28 0.78
N LEU A 82 -14.23 1.82 0.89
CA LEU A 82 -14.59 2.81 1.91
C LEU A 82 -14.59 2.25 3.33
N SER A 83 -14.88 0.94 3.50
CA SER A 83 -14.82 0.29 4.81
C SER A 83 -13.43 0.29 5.45
N ARG A 84 -12.40 0.68 4.70
CA ARG A 84 -11.01 0.80 5.16
C ARG A 84 -10.64 2.24 5.53
N TYR A 85 -11.56 3.18 5.31
CA TYR A 85 -11.30 4.60 5.51
C TYR A 85 -11.86 4.99 6.88
N ASN A 86 -11.03 5.67 7.67
CA ASN A 86 -11.52 6.40 8.83
C ASN A 86 -12.33 7.62 8.37
N ASP A 87 -13.04 8.24 9.32
CA ASP A 87 -13.89 9.42 9.08
C ASP A 87 -13.13 10.53 8.34
N GLU A 88 -11.88 10.74 8.72
CA GLU A 88 -10.99 11.77 8.19
C GLU A 88 -10.71 11.54 6.70
N LYS A 89 -10.42 10.30 6.33
CA LYS A 89 -10.17 9.92 4.94
C LYS A 89 -11.45 9.93 4.11
N LEU A 90 -12.60 9.58 4.69
CA LEU A 90 -13.91 9.74 4.04
C LEU A 90 -14.19 11.22 3.74
N GLU A 91 -13.91 12.11 4.68
CA GLU A 91 -14.06 13.56 4.52
C GLU A 91 -13.14 14.11 3.42
N LEU A 92 -11.87 13.69 3.41
CA LEU A 92 -10.92 14.08 2.36
C LEU A 92 -11.36 13.63 0.96
N VAL A 93 -11.94 12.43 0.83
CA VAL A 93 -12.50 11.93 -0.44
C VAL A 93 -13.65 12.82 -0.89
N LEU A 94 -14.56 13.21 0.02
CA LEU A 94 -15.68 14.09 -0.31
C LEU A 94 -15.20 15.45 -0.84
N TYR A 95 -14.22 16.06 -0.17
CA TYR A 95 -13.64 17.33 -0.61
C TYR A 95 -12.96 17.23 -1.98
N ALA A 96 -12.22 16.13 -2.22
CA ALA A 96 -11.62 15.87 -3.52
C ALA A 96 -12.66 15.74 -4.64
N LEU A 97 -13.74 15.00 -4.38
CA LEU A 97 -14.81 14.77 -5.36
C LEU A 97 -15.64 16.02 -5.62
N GLU A 98 -15.86 16.86 -4.61
CA GLU A 98 -16.54 18.14 -4.77
C GLU A 98 -15.73 19.07 -5.67
N ASP A 99 -14.42 19.19 -5.44
CA ASP A 99 -13.54 20.00 -6.28
C ASP A 99 -13.43 19.45 -7.70
N LEU A 100 -13.28 18.12 -7.85
CA LEU A 100 -13.26 17.46 -9.15
C LEU A 100 -14.55 17.73 -9.94
N ARG A 101 -15.71 17.61 -9.28
CA ARG A 101 -17.02 17.90 -9.89
C ARG A 101 -17.14 19.36 -10.31
N LYS A 102 -16.69 20.30 -9.47
CA LYS A 102 -16.64 21.74 -9.82
C LYS A 102 -15.73 21.98 -11.02
N SER A 103 -14.56 21.34 -11.07
CA SER A 103 -13.59 21.46 -12.15
C SER A 103 -14.11 20.90 -13.48
N LEU A 104 -14.83 19.77 -13.44
CA LEU A 104 -15.52 19.21 -14.61
C LEU A 104 -16.65 20.13 -15.11
N LYS A 105 -17.45 20.70 -14.20
CA LYS A 105 -18.52 21.66 -14.54
C LYS A 105 -18.00 22.91 -15.23
N LYS A 106 -16.85 23.44 -14.80
CA LYS A 106 -16.19 24.58 -15.47
C LYS A 106 -15.81 24.28 -16.93
N GLN A 107 -15.67 23.01 -17.31
CA GLN A 107 -15.39 22.59 -18.69
C GLN A 107 -16.66 22.13 -19.45
N GLY A 108 -17.86 22.37 -18.91
CA GLY A 108 -19.12 21.95 -19.54
C GLY A 108 -19.42 20.45 -19.41
N SER A 109 -18.78 19.76 -18.48
CA SER A 109 -19.05 18.36 -18.13
C SER A 109 -19.57 18.24 -16.69
N ASN A 110 -19.66 17.04 -16.12
CA ASN A 110 -20.04 16.80 -14.74
C ASN A 110 -19.49 15.45 -14.25
N LEU A 111 -19.55 15.20 -12.95
CA LEU A 111 -19.14 13.93 -12.35
C LEU A 111 -20.38 13.09 -12.03
N MET A 112 -20.45 11.89 -12.63
CA MET A 112 -21.44 10.87 -12.33
C MET A 112 -21.07 10.17 -11.03
N ILE A 113 -21.98 10.16 -10.06
CA ILE A 113 -21.82 9.46 -8.78
C ILE A 113 -22.71 8.22 -8.74
N ARG A 114 -22.11 7.07 -8.43
CA ARG A 114 -22.80 5.80 -8.21
C ARG A 114 -22.27 5.10 -6.95
N PHE A 115 -23.04 4.14 -6.44
CA PHE A 115 -22.70 3.35 -5.26
C PHE A 115 -22.79 1.87 -5.58
N GLY A 116 -22.00 1.07 -4.87
CA GLY A 116 -22.06 -0.39 -4.95
C GLY A 116 -20.77 -1.00 -5.46
N ASN A 117 -20.87 -2.24 -5.94
CA ASN A 117 -19.75 -2.94 -6.51
C ASN A 117 -19.35 -2.29 -7.84
N ALA A 118 -18.13 -1.74 -7.93
CA ALA A 118 -17.69 -0.98 -9.09
C ALA A 118 -17.81 -1.78 -10.40
N GLU A 119 -17.50 -3.08 -10.39
CA GLU A 119 -17.57 -3.94 -11.56
C GLU A 119 -19.01 -4.08 -12.08
N ASN A 120 -20.00 -4.17 -11.19
CA ASN A 120 -21.41 -4.26 -11.57
C ASN A 120 -21.95 -2.91 -12.05
N VAL A 121 -21.67 -1.83 -11.32
CA VAL A 121 -22.10 -0.48 -11.68
C VAL A 121 -21.59 -0.08 -13.06
N ILE A 122 -20.32 -0.37 -13.37
CA ILE A 122 -19.74 -0.05 -14.68
C ILE A 122 -20.39 -0.89 -15.78
N LYS A 123 -20.64 -2.19 -15.55
CA LYS A 123 -21.34 -3.04 -16.52
C LYS A 123 -22.74 -2.53 -16.84
N GLU A 124 -23.50 -2.18 -15.81
CA GLU A 124 -24.84 -1.61 -15.96
C GLU A 124 -24.80 -0.28 -16.72
N LEU A 125 -23.89 0.62 -16.34
CA LEU A 125 -23.76 1.92 -16.97
C LEU A 125 -23.34 1.82 -18.45
N VAL A 126 -22.40 0.92 -18.79
CA VAL A 126 -22.01 0.67 -20.19
C VAL A 126 -23.20 0.30 -21.05
N LEU A 127 -24.13 -0.50 -20.53
CA LEU A 127 -25.37 -0.87 -21.21
C LEU A 127 -26.35 0.29 -21.28
N GLU A 128 -26.53 1.02 -20.17
CA GLU A 128 -27.43 2.18 -20.03
C GLU A 128 -27.10 3.27 -21.08
N VAL A 129 -25.85 3.70 -21.14
CA VAL A 129 -25.41 4.80 -22.03
C VAL A 129 -24.83 4.33 -23.36
N LYS A 130 -24.88 3.01 -23.62
CA LYS A 130 -24.31 2.36 -24.82
C LYS A 130 -22.86 2.76 -25.10
N ALA A 131 -22.04 2.85 -24.04
CA ALA A 131 -20.65 3.28 -24.14
C ALA A 131 -19.86 2.42 -25.16
N ALA A 132 -18.98 3.08 -25.90
CA ALA A 132 -18.05 2.46 -26.84
C ALA A 132 -16.84 1.88 -26.09
N ASP A 133 -16.32 2.63 -25.11
CA ASP A 133 -15.11 2.28 -24.36
C ASP A 133 -15.18 2.75 -22.90
N VAL A 134 -14.40 2.10 -22.03
CA VAL A 134 -14.20 2.47 -20.64
C VAL A 134 -12.72 2.69 -20.37
N PHE A 135 -12.38 3.84 -19.81
CA PHE A 135 -11.03 4.22 -19.41
C PHE A 135 -10.92 4.27 -17.89
N ALA A 136 -9.78 3.83 -17.36
CA ALA A 136 -9.43 3.97 -15.95
C ALA A 136 -7.91 4.00 -15.80
N GLU A 137 -7.38 4.75 -14.85
CA GLU A 137 -5.94 4.67 -14.53
C GLU A 137 -5.58 3.33 -13.87
N SER A 138 -4.35 2.90 -14.08
CA SER A 138 -3.77 1.78 -13.32
C SER A 138 -3.62 2.18 -11.84
N GLY A 139 -3.77 1.23 -10.91
CA GLY A 139 -3.84 1.50 -9.45
C GLY A 139 -2.58 2.13 -8.80
N GLY A 140 -1.52 2.39 -9.56
CA GLY A 140 -0.35 3.14 -9.12
C GLY A 140 -0.36 4.62 -9.49
N GLY A 141 -1.38 5.07 -10.23
CA GLY A 141 -1.39 6.42 -10.80
C GLY A 141 -0.44 6.56 -11.99
N THR A 142 -0.16 7.81 -12.35
CA THR A 142 0.59 8.14 -13.56
C THR A 142 2.10 7.97 -13.34
N PRO A 143 2.77 7.09 -14.11
CA PRO A 143 4.18 6.81 -13.90
C PRO A 143 5.08 7.98 -14.31
N PHE A 144 6.29 8.02 -13.77
CA PHE A 144 7.28 9.07 -14.08
C PHE A 144 7.77 8.98 -15.53
N TYR A 145 7.69 7.78 -16.10
CA TYR A 145 8.32 7.41 -17.36
C TYR A 145 7.35 6.68 -18.29
N ASP A 146 7.63 6.65 -19.60
CA ASP A 146 6.83 5.89 -20.55
C ASP A 146 7.13 4.37 -20.46
N ILE A 147 6.35 3.65 -19.67
CA ILE A 147 6.51 2.20 -19.42
C ILE A 147 6.05 1.33 -20.63
N LYS A 148 6.10 1.82 -21.87
CA LYS A 148 5.67 1.02 -23.05
C LYS A 148 6.54 -0.21 -23.31
N ASN A 149 7.78 -0.23 -22.81
CA ASN A 149 8.68 -1.37 -22.87
C ASN A 149 8.97 -1.91 -21.46
N LEU A 150 8.07 -2.72 -20.91
CA LEU A 150 8.24 -3.43 -19.64
C LEU A 150 9.52 -4.30 -19.56
N LYS A 151 10.20 -4.54 -20.71
CA LYS A 151 11.48 -5.24 -20.79
C LYS A 151 12.68 -4.44 -20.28
N VAL A 152 12.52 -3.14 -19.98
CA VAL A 152 13.59 -2.25 -19.47
C VAL A 152 13.14 -1.58 -18.16
N LEU A 153 12.57 -2.34 -17.24
CA LEU A 153 12.38 -1.85 -15.87
C LEU A 153 13.73 -1.90 -15.12
N PRO A 154 14.10 -0.85 -14.36
CA PRO A 154 15.35 -0.85 -13.60
C PRO A 154 15.44 -2.05 -12.67
N ALA A 155 16.63 -2.64 -12.56
CA ALA A 155 16.91 -3.76 -11.69
C ALA A 155 17.29 -3.35 -10.27
N SER A 156 17.73 -2.10 -10.09
CA SER A 156 18.08 -1.52 -8.80
C SER A 156 17.54 -0.09 -8.70
N TYR A 157 17.48 0.42 -7.47
CA TYR A 157 17.13 1.81 -7.24
C TYR A 157 18.15 2.79 -7.85
N ASP A 158 19.43 2.45 -7.83
CA ASP A 158 20.50 3.23 -8.48
C ASP A 158 20.31 3.31 -10.01
N GLU A 159 19.91 2.20 -10.66
CA GLU A 159 19.50 2.25 -12.07
C GLU A 159 18.26 3.11 -12.28
N PHE A 160 17.28 3.05 -11.37
CA PHE A 160 16.09 3.91 -11.42
C PHE A 160 16.45 5.39 -11.34
N GLU A 161 17.36 5.78 -10.44
CA GLU A 161 17.85 7.16 -10.32
C GLU A 161 18.67 7.59 -11.55
N LYS A 162 19.56 6.73 -12.02
CA LYS A 162 20.41 6.97 -13.20
C LYS A 162 19.62 7.04 -14.50
N LEU A 163 18.50 6.33 -14.58
CA LEU A 163 17.71 6.29 -15.80
C LEU A 163 17.35 7.70 -16.25
N GLN A 164 17.25 8.69 -15.33
CA GLN A 164 17.06 10.13 -15.60
C GLN A 164 16.23 10.41 -16.85
N LEU A 165 15.27 9.53 -17.14
CA LEU A 165 14.42 9.59 -18.31
C LEU A 165 13.70 10.90 -18.08
N THR A 166 13.98 11.89 -18.93
CA THR A 166 13.57 13.28 -18.74
C THR A 166 12.16 13.27 -18.16
N VAL A 167 12.04 13.59 -16.86
CA VAL A 167 10.77 13.39 -16.15
C VAL A 167 9.74 14.10 -16.97
N THR A 168 8.83 13.31 -17.56
CA THR A 168 7.98 13.86 -18.60
C THR A 168 7.18 14.97 -17.95
N PRO A 169 7.18 16.19 -18.49
CA PRO A 169 6.43 17.27 -17.90
C PRO A 169 4.99 16.83 -17.63
N PRO A 170 4.39 17.25 -16.51
CA PRO A 170 3.01 16.90 -16.22
C PRO A 170 2.10 17.26 -17.39
N LEU A 171 1.17 16.36 -17.74
CA LEU A 171 0.23 16.62 -18.84
C LEU A 171 -0.71 17.76 -18.44
N LEU A 172 -0.94 18.68 -19.37
CA LEU A 172 -1.98 19.69 -19.18
C LEU A 172 -3.37 19.03 -19.24
N PRO A 173 -4.35 19.54 -18.47
CA PRO A 173 -5.73 19.08 -18.58
C PRO A 173 -6.23 19.20 -20.02
N PRO A 174 -6.77 18.12 -20.64
CA PRO A 174 -7.35 18.21 -21.97
C PRO A 174 -8.65 19.02 -21.94
N ARG A 175 -9.01 19.63 -23.07
CA ARG A 175 -10.35 20.20 -23.25
C ARG A 175 -11.35 19.06 -23.39
N LEU A 176 -12.38 19.03 -22.55
CA LEU A 176 -13.40 18.00 -22.60
C LEU A 176 -14.40 18.24 -23.74
N PRO A 177 -14.94 17.16 -24.34
CA PRO A 177 -16.01 17.29 -25.31
C PRO A 177 -17.26 17.87 -24.64
N SER A 178 -17.88 18.86 -25.27
CA SER A 178 -19.14 19.45 -24.82
C SER A 178 -20.28 18.69 -25.49
N ALA A 179 -20.76 17.64 -24.84
CA ALA A 179 -21.97 16.92 -25.23
C ALA A 179 -23.03 17.17 -24.16
N GLU A 180 -24.17 17.77 -24.55
CA GLU A 180 -25.31 17.83 -23.65
C GLU A 180 -25.84 16.40 -23.45
N MET A 181 -25.84 15.99 -22.18
CA MET A 181 -26.27 14.67 -21.76
C MET A 181 -27.33 14.85 -20.69
N GLU A 182 -28.58 14.52 -21.02
CA GLU A 182 -29.67 14.44 -20.05
C GLU A 182 -29.55 13.12 -19.27
N LEU A 183 -28.72 13.14 -18.22
CA LEU A 183 -28.50 12.01 -17.32
C LEU A 183 -28.71 12.41 -15.86
N ASP A 184 -29.15 11.45 -15.04
CA ASP A 184 -29.06 11.57 -13.58
C ASP A 184 -27.61 11.38 -13.13
N TRP A 185 -26.90 12.52 -13.01
CA TRP A 185 -25.51 12.61 -12.56
C TRP A 185 -25.29 12.14 -11.11
N GLY A 186 -26.35 11.94 -10.33
CA GLY A 186 -26.26 11.63 -8.91
C GLY A 186 -25.78 12.80 -8.04
N LEU A 187 -26.12 12.76 -6.75
CA LEU A 187 -25.70 13.76 -5.77
C LEU A 187 -24.45 13.28 -5.02
N LEU A 188 -23.62 14.22 -4.59
CA LEU A 188 -22.52 13.89 -3.69
C LEU A 188 -23.11 13.61 -2.30
N PRO A 189 -22.76 12.48 -1.66
CA PRO A 189 -23.28 12.16 -0.34
C PRO A 189 -22.68 13.08 0.74
N THR A 190 -23.36 13.22 1.87
CA THR A 190 -22.77 13.78 3.09
C THR A 190 -21.85 12.75 3.75
N LEU A 191 -21.03 13.20 4.70
CA LEU A 191 -20.20 12.30 5.51
C LEU A 191 -21.06 11.28 6.26
N ASP A 192 -22.19 11.69 6.81
CA ASP A 192 -23.11 10.80 7.52
C ASP A 192 -23.72 9.75 6.60
N ASN A 193 -24.05 10.12 5.36
CA ASN A 193 -24.52 9.16 4.34
C ASN A 193 -23.44 8.11 4.04
N LEU A 194 -22.17 8.51 3.92
CA LEU A 194 -21.06 7.57 3.73
C LEU A 194 -20.84 6.67 4.94
N LYS A 195 -20.88 7.21 6.17
CA LYS A 195 -20.75 6.41 7.39
C LYS A 195 -21.86 5.37 7.51
N LYS A 196 -23.10 5.78 7.21
CA LYS A 196 -24.25 4.86 7.17
C LYS A 196 -24.01 3.74 6.15
N PHE A 197 -23.57 4.08 4.95
CA PHE A 197 -23.24 3.10 3.91
C PHE A 197 -22.10 2.14 4.26
N VAL A 198 -21.07 2.63 4.95
CA VAL A 198 -19.94 1.82 5.42
C VAL A 198 -20.36 0.86 6.54
N ASN A 199 -21.36 1.23 7.33
CA ASN A 199 -21.84 0.40 8.45
C ASN A 199 -23.01 -0.53 8.06
N GLU A 200 -23.58 -0.38 6.87
CA GLU A 200 -24.75 -1.16 6.41
C GLU A 200 -24.37 -2.49 5.73
N SER A 201 -25.20 -3.51 5.96
CA SER A 201 -25.03 -4.83 5.35
C SER A 201 -25.26 -4.82 3.82
N PRO A 202 -24.49 -5.58 3.03
CA PRO A 202 -24.58 -5.63 1.57
C PRO A 202 -25.97 -5.87 0.97
N SER A 203 -26.81 -6.62 1.67
CA SER A 203 -28.17 -6.96 1.23
C SER A 203 -29.15 -5.78 1.26
N LYS A 204 -28.83 -4.68 1.96
CA LYS A 204 -29.72 -3.52 2.13
C LYS A 204 -29.35 -2.32 1.24
N TRP A 205 -28.24 -2.40 0.50
CA TRP A 205 -27.71 -1.25 -0.23
C TRP A 205 -28.67 -0.72 -1.30
N ASN A 206 -29.34 -1.57 -2.08
CA ASN A 206 -30.22 -1.12 -3.17
C ASN A 206 -31.46 -0.37 -2.67
N GLU A 207 -32.03 -0.79 -1.53
CA GLU A 207 -33.23 -0.17 -0.93
C GLU A 207 -32.90 1.13 -0.18
N SER A 208 -31.80 1.13 0.60
CA SER A 208 -31.34 2.33 1.33
C SER A 208 -31.04 3.52 0.41
N TRP A 209 -30.61 3.27 -0.83
CA TRP A 209 -30.19 4.33 -1.73
C TRP A 209 -31.31 4.98 -2.54
N ALA A 210 -32.41 4.27 -2.81
CA ALA A 210 -33.62 4.92 -3.31
C ALA A 210 -34.09 6.01 -2.34
N LEU A 211 -34.01 5.73 -1.02
CA LEU A 211 -34.36 6.65 0.05
C LEU A 211 -33.36 7.82 0.20
N LEU A 212 -32.07 7.59 0.02
CA LEU A 212 -31.05 8.66 0.11
C LEU A 212 -31.05 9.60 -1.11
N LYS A 213 -31.51 9.13 -2.28
CA LYS A 213 -31.83 10.03 -3.42
C LYS A 213 -32.95 11.02 -3.05
N GLU A 214 -33.89 10.65 -2.18
CA GLU A 214 -34.97 11.54 -1.73
C GLU A 214 -34.51 12.52 -0.64
N MET A 215 -33.61 12.09 0.27
CA MET A 215 -33.14 12.91 1.40
C MET A 215 -32.13 14.02 1.03
N SER A 216 -31.42 13.88 -0.09
CA SER A 216 -30.35 14.82 -0.48
C SER A 216 -30.84 16.12 -1.12
N ASN A 217 -32.16 16.35 -1.14
CA ASN A 217 -32.79 17.62 -1.55
C ASN A 217 -32.75 18.71 -0.45
N GLU A 218 -32.34 18.40 0.78
CA GLU A 218 -32.07 19.44 1.78
C GLU A 218 -30.68 20.05 1.56
N THR A 219 -30.69 21.29 1.08
CA THR A 219 -29.54 22.13 0.78
C THR A 219 -28.42 21.98 1.82
N ILE A 220 -27.31 21.37 1.40
CA ILE A 220 -26.08 21.26 2.19
C ILE A 220 -25.63 22.66 2.60
N SER A 221 -25.81 22.99 3.88
CA SER A 221 -25.30 24.24 4.45
C SER A 221 -23.77 24.19 4.43
N GLN A 222 -23.16 25.04 3.59
CA GLN A 222 -21.71 25.16 3.34
C GLN A 222 -20.87 25.55 4.59
N LYS A 223 -21.43 25.52 5.80
CA LYS A 223 -20.85 26.17 6.99
C LYS A 223 -19.90 25.33 7.85
N HIS A 224 -19.63 24.07 7.51
CA HIS A 224 -18.66 23.24 8.26
C HIS A 224 -17.36 22.91 7.52
N LEU A 225 -17.19 23.34 6.27
CA LEU A 225 -16.09 22.92 5.40
C LEU A 225 -14.72 23.60 5.62
N SER A 226 -14.54 24.42 6.66
CA SER A 226 -13.30 25.20 6.86
C SER A 226 -12.63 25.04 8.22
N LYS A 227 -13.03 24.05 9.03
CA LYS A 227 -12.43 23.84 10.36
C LYS A 227 -12.09 22.38 10.66
N SER A 228 -11.29 21.73 9.80
CA SER A 228 -10.41 20.66 10.30
C SER A 228 -9.18 21.29 10.94
N GLY A 229 -9.39 22.02 12.04
CA GLY A 229 -8.33 22.65 12.84
C GLY A 229 -7.57 21.66 13.73
N LYS A 230 -7.62 20.35 13.43
CA LYS A 230 -7.03 19.28 14.25
C LYS A 230 -6.04 18.37 13.55
N GLN A 231 -5.87 18.45 12.22
CA GLN A 231 -5.11 17.44 11.48
C GLN A 231 -3.98 18.01 10.64
N ASN A 232 -2.83 17.33 10.72
CA ASN A 232 -1.63 17.58 9.94
C ASN A 232 -1.75 16.96 8.54
N VAL A 233 -2.81 17.29 7.80
CA VAL A 233 -3.04 16.80 6.43
C VAL A 233 -3.44 17.96 5.52
N VAL A 234 -3.01 17.89 4.28
CA VAL A 234 -3.42 18.78 3.18
C VAL A 234 -4.51 18.09 2.37
N GLY A 235 -5.66 18.76 2.24
CA GLY A 235 -6.83 18.28 1.50
C GLY A 235 -7.36 19.30 0.49
N GLY A 236 -8.54 19.01 -0.05
CA GLY A 236 -9.20 19.84 -1.06
C GLY A 236 -8.87 19.43 -2.49
N GLY A 237 -8.91 20.40 -3.41
CA GLY A 237 -8.66 20.22 -4.83
C GLY A 237 -7.18 20.28 -5.22
N THR A 238 -6.89 19.94 -6.48
CA THR A 238 -5.52 19.99 -7.04
C THR A 238 -4.85 21.34 -6.80
N ASN A 239 -5.55 22.45 -7.01
CA ASN A 239 -5.00 23.80 -6.83
C ASN A 239 -4.68 24.10 -5.36
N SER A 240 -5.52 23.65 -4.43
CA SER A 240 -5.29 23.80 -2.99
C SER A 240 -4.04 23.03 -2.56
N VAL A 241 -3.90 21.79 -3.04
CA VAL A 241 -2.73 20.95 -2.77
C VAL A 241 -1.45 21.54 -3.39
N LEU A 242 -1.52 22.09 -4.61
CA LEU A 242 -0.39 22.78 -5.25
C LEU A 242 0.04 24.04 -4.50
N ASN A 243 -0.92 24.84 -4.00
CA ASN A 243 -0.61 26.01 -3.19
C ASN A 243 0.05 25.61 -1.86
N ALA A 244 -0.45 24.56 -1.21
CA ALA A 244 0.18 24.01 -0.01
C ALA A 244 1.59 23.44 -0.30
N LEU A 245 1.80 22.79 -1.45
CA LEU A 245 3.12 22.32 -1.87
C LEU A 245 4.08 23.50 -2.06
N ALA A 246 3.63 24.59 -2.70
CA ALA A 246 4.44 25.80 -2.84
C ALA A 246 4.84 26.41 -1.49
N ALA A 247 3.93 26.40 -0.51
CA ALA A 247 4.21 26.82 0.86
C ALA A 247 5.22 25.89 1.56
N TYR A 248 5.08 24.57 1.39
CA TYR A 248 5.99 23.56 1.94
C TYR A 248 7.40 23.73 1.41
N LEU A 249 7.56 23.87 0.09
CA LEU A 249 8.87 24.04 -0.54
C LEU A 249 9.59 25.30 -0.04
N ARG A 250 8.82 26.37 0.22
CA ARG A 250 9.31 27.69 0.68
C ARG A 250 9.30 27.86 2.20
N TYR A 251 9.26 26.78 2.96
CA TYR A 251 9.19 26.82 4.42
C TYR A 251 10.22 27.76 5.07
N LEU A 252 11.45 27.80 4.54
CA LEU A 252 12.54 28.61 5.08
C LEU A 252 12.56 30.07 4.58
N GLU A 253 11.70 30.45 3.63
CA GLU A 253 11.76 31.79 3.01
C GLU A 253 11.02 32.87 3.81
N GLY A 254 10.25 32.48 4.83
CA GLY A 254 9.34 33.39 5.54
C GLY A 254 8.19 33.87 4.64
N THR A 255 7.01 34.09 5.20
CA THR A 255 5.86 34.53 4.40
C THR A 255 4.86 35.32 5.25
N ALA A 256 4.26 36.36 4.67
CA ALA A 256 3.17 37.11 5.28
C ALA A 256 1.78 36.52 4.92
N ARG A 257 1.73 35.44 4.12
CA ARG A 257 0.48 34.80 3.70
C ARG A 257 -0.06 33.86 4.77
N ASP A 258 -1.27 34.13 5.25
CA ASP A 258 -1.94 33.34 6.30
C ASP A 258 -2.09 31.86 5.92
N ASP A 259 -2.46 31.58 4.66
CA ASP A 259 -2.64 30.21 4.16
C ASP A 259 -1.35 29.39 4.12
N TRP A 260 -0.19 30.05 4.00
CA TRP A 260 1.11 29.39 4.07
C TRP A 260 1.57 29.19 5.51
N GLN A 261 1.25 30.13 6.41
CA GLN A 261 1.54 30.00 7.84
C GLN A 261 0.84 28.76 8.45
N GLU A 262 -0.39 28.48 8.02
CA GLU A 262 -1.09 27.25 8.43
C GLU A 262 -0.31 25.99 8.01
N VAL A 263 0.18 25.93 6.77
CA VAL A 263 0.98 24.80 6.26
C VAL A 263 2.29 24.68 7.02
N HIS A 264 2.96 25.80 7.32
CA HIS A 264 4.21 25.83 8.07
C HIS A 264 4.03 25.31 9.51
N GLU A 265 2.92 25.64 10.16
CA GLU A 265 2.62 25.12 11.50
C GLU A 265 2.30 23.61 11.47
N LYS A 266 1.53 23.16 10.48
CA LYS A 266 1.28 21.73 10.25
C LYS A 266 2.58 20.96 9.97
N LEU A 267 3.53 21.56 9.24
CA LEU A 267 4.86 20.97 9.00
C LEU A 267 5.60 20.76 10.32
N ARG A 268 5.74 21.81 11.15
CA ARG A 268 6.45 21.72 12.44
C ARG A 268 5.89 20.63 13.34
N THR A 269 4.58 20.49 13.38
CA THR A 269 3.89 19.48 14.21
C THR A 269 3.96 18.08 13.59
N ALA A 270 4.08 17.95 12.27
CA ALA A 270 4.21 16.67 11.57
C ALA A 270 5.65 16.16 11.48
N GLU A 271 6.67 17.02 11.63
CA GLU A 271 8.09 16.69 11.48
C GLU A 271 8.62 15.87 12.67
N ILE A 272 8.31 14.58 12.68
CA ILE A 272 8.81 13.63 13.68
C ILE A 272 10.29 13.25 13.47
N ARG A 273 10.80 13.45 12.26
CA ARG A 273 12.21 13.34 11.85
C ARG A 273 12.38 14.03 10.51
N ASP A 274 13.62 14.36 10.14
CA ASP A 274 13.91 15.11 8.92
C ASP A 274 13.23 14.52 7.67
N GLY A 275 12.42 15.35 7.01
CA GLY A 275 11.65 15.04 5.80
C GLY A 275 10.41 14.16 5.98
N ALA A 276 10.08 13.68 7.19
CA ALA A 276 8.89 12.85 7.41
C ALA A 276 7.58 13.65 7.30
N SER A 277 7.64 14.98 7.50
CA SER A 277 6.48 15.86 7.39
C SER A 277 5.82 15.82 6.00
N PHE A 278 6.59 15.58 4.93
CA PHE A 278 6.06 15.64 3.57
C PHE A 278 4.94 14.60 3.36
N PHE A 279 5.23 13.32 3.61
CA PHE A 279 4.21 12.28 3.42
C PHE A 279 3.08 12.40 4.46
N ALA A 280 3.37 12.84 5.69
CA ALA A 280 2.32 13.07 6.68
C ALA A 280 1.28 14.11 6.17
N LEU A 281 1.75 15.20 5.58
CA LEU A 281 0.91 16.27 5.06
C LEU A 281 0.25 15.91 3.71
N PHE A 282 1.04 15.43 2.74
CA PHE A 282 0.62 15.27 1.35
C PHE A 282 0.27 13.83 0.97
N GLY A 283 0.60 12.85 1.81
CA GLY A 283 0.37 11.41 1.57
C GLY A 283 -1.09 11.08 1.24
N PRO A 284 -2.09 11.60 1.99
CA PRO A 284 -3.50 11.40 1.66
C PRO A 284 -3.88 11.97 0.28
N ALA A 285 -3.40 13.17 -0.06
CA ALA A 285 -3.64 13.78 -1.37
C ALA A 285 -3.00 12.99 -2.52
N LEU A 286 -1.79 12.46 -2.30
CA LEU A 286 -1.11 11.56 -3.23
C LEU A 286 -1.83 10.22 -3.40
N CYS A 287 -2.33 9.64 -2.30
CA CYS A 287 -3.05 8.37 -2.31
C CYS A 287 -4.44 8.47 -2.97
N LEU A 288 -5.08 9.62 -2.89
CA LEU A 288 -6.33 9.92 -3.61
C LEU A 288 -6.08 10.40 -5.04
N GLY A 289 -4.83 10.67 -5.39
CA GLY A 289 -4.43 11.19 -6.70
C GLY A 289 -4.99 12.57 -7.03
N ILE A 290 -5.25 13.39 -6.00
CA ILE A 290 -5.60 14.82 -6.13
C ILE A 290 -4.45 15.58 -6.81
N ILE A 291 -3.23 15.15 -6.55
CA ILE A 291 -2.01 15.58 -7.24
C ILE A 291 -1.23 14.32 -7.66
N SER A 292 -0.63 14.33 -8.85
CA SER A 292 0.22 13.22 -9.26
C SER A 292 1.61 13.32 -8.61
N ARG A 293 2.24 12.16 -8.39
CA ARG A 293 3.63 12.06 -7.95
C ARG A 293 4.59 12.80 -8.90
N ARG A 294 4.32 12.72 -10.21
CA ARG A 294 5.08 13.38 -11.28
C ARG A 294 4.96 14.91 -11.22
N ARG A 295 3.76 15.41 -10.88
CA ARG A 295 3.50 16.84 -10.68
C ARG A 295 4.23 17.37 -9.46
N VAL A 296 4.20 16.65 -8.33
CA VAL A 296 5.00 17.01 -7.15
C VAL A 296 6.47 17.11 -7.50
N TYR A 297 7.05 16.05 -8.09
CA TYR A 297 8.46 16.05 -8.47
C TYR A 297 8.80 17.25 -9.37
N HIS A 298 7.99 17.48 -10.41
CA HIS A 298 8.20 18.60 -11.33
C HIS A 298 8.23 19.96 -10.62
N GLU A 299 7.28 20.23 -9.72
CA GLU A 299 7.22 21.50 -8.98
C GLU A 299 8.39 21.65 -7.99
N SER A 300 8.80 20.56 -7.32
CA SER A 300 9.98 20.56 -6.43
C SER A 300 11.26 20.91 -7.20
N ILE A 301 11.50 20.25 -8.34
CA ILE A 301 12.68 20.53 -9.19
C ILE A 301 12.62 21.92 -9.81
N LYS A 302 11.44 22.37 -10.23
CA LYS A 302 11.25 23.70 -10.80
C LYS A 302 11.61 24.78 -9.76
N TYR A 303 11.08 24.67 -8.55
CA TYR A 303 11.40 25.60 -7.48
C TYR A 303 12.90 25.59 -7.13
N GLU A 304 13.52 24.42 -7.04
CA GLU A 304 14.96 24.29 -6.79
C GLU A 304 15.80 25.01 -7.85
N LYS A 305 15.43 24.87 -9.14
CA LYS A 305 16.07 25.61 -10.23
C LYS A 305 15.87 27.11 -10.10
N GLU A 306 14.64 27.57 -9.85
CA GLU A 306 14.32 28.99 -9.72
C GLU A 306 15.12 29.64 -8.58
N ARG A 307 15.17 28.97 -7.42
CA ARG A 307 15.93 29.41 -6.24
C ARG A 307 17.43 29.54 -6.52
N ASN A 308 17.98 28.62 -7.30
CA ASN A 308 19.42 28.56 -7.60
C ASN A 308 19.77 29.22 -8.96
N ALA A 309 18.97 30.21 -9.42
CA ALA A 309 19.21 30.94 -10.67
C ALA A 309 19.38 30.03 -11.92
N GLY A 310 18.65 28.91 -11.95
CA GLY A 310 18.66 27.91 -13.02
C GLY A 310 19.64 26.75 -12.83
N PHE A 311 20.48 26.78 -11.79
CA PHE A 311 21.48 25.74 -11.51
C PHE A 311 20.94 24.65 -10.59
N LEU A 312 21.09 23.38 -11.00
CA LEU A 312 20.91 22.25 -10.09
C LEU A 312 22.28 21.83 -9.55
N SER A 313 22.41 21.74 -8.22
CA SER A 313 23.65 21.31 -7.60
C SER A 313 23.98 19.85 -7.99
N PRO A 314 25.25 19.54 -8.33
CA PRO A 314 25.68 18.16 -8.60
C PRO A 314 25.69 17.31 -7.32
N PHE A 315 25.59 17.94 -6.15
CA PHE A 315 25.57 17.27 -4.85
C PHE A 315 24.15 17.01 -4.30
N GLY A 316 23.10 17.29 -5.08
CA GLY A 316 21.70 17.07 -4.70
C GLY A 316 20.93 18.38 -4.46
N TYR A 317 19.84 18.29 -3.69
CA TYR A 317 18.92 19.41 -3.45
C TYR A 317 19.43 20.40 -2.39
N SER A 318 19.11 21.69 -2.54
CA SER A 318 19.57 22.76 -1.64
C SER A 318 18.78 22.91 -0.34
N THR A 319 17.53 22.43 -0.30
CA THR A 319 16.69 22.49 0.91
C THR A 319 16.15 21.11 1.30
N ALA A 320 15.96 20.91 2.62
CA ALA A 320 15.40 19.69 3.18
C ALA A 320 13.98 19.41 2.66
N THR A 321 13.16 20.45 2.42
CA THR A 321 11.80 20.32 1.91
C THR A 321 11.76 19.89 0.44
N VAL A 322 12.68 20.37 -0.40
CA VAL A 322 12.82 19.90 -1.78
C VAL A 322 13.22 18.43 -1.78
N SER A 323 14.25 18.05 -1.00
CA SER A 323 14.69 16.65 -0.88
C SER A 323 13.55 15.76 -0.39
N ALA A 324 12.90 16.11 0.72
CA ALA A 324 11.80 15.34 1.31
C ALA A 324 10.67 15.09 0.30
N SER A 325 10.25 16.12 -0.43
CA SER A 325 9.19 15.99 -1.44
C SER A 325 9.60 15.13 -2.63
N ALA A 326 10.78 15.38 -3.23
CA ALA A 326 11.28 14.66 -4.38
C ALA A 326 11.59 13.20 -4.07
N ASP A 327 12.33 12.94 -2.98
CA ASP A 327 12.75 11.61 -2.56
C ASP A 327 11.54 10.74 -2.18
N THR A 328 10.52 11.32 -1.54
CA THR A 328 9.29 10.59 -1.21
C THR A 328 8.58 10.09 -2.46
N VAL A 329 8.35 10.96 -3.44
CA VAL A 329 7.62 10.56 -4.65
C VAL A 329 8.43 9.64 -5.56
N CYS A 330 9.77 9.79 -5.59
CA CYS A 330 10.69 8.86 -6.24
C CYS A 330 10.64 7.47 -5.58
N SER A 331 10.70 7.43 -4.24
CA SER A 331 10.59 6.19 -3.46
C SER A 331 9.26 5.48 -3.74
N MET A 332 8.14 6.20 -3.70
CA MET A 332 6.83 5.64 -4.04
C MET A 332 6.79 5.07 -5.46
N GLU A 333 7.41 5.75 -6.43
CA GLU A 333 7.49 5.29 -7.83
C GLU A 333 8.34 4.02 -7.95
N TRP A 334 9.50 3.97 -7.29
CA TRP A 334 10.35 2.79 -7.26
C TRP A 334 9.60 1.56 -6.73
N TYR A 335 8.95 1.66 -5.57
CA TYR A 335 8.22 0.52 -5.00
C TYR A 335 7.03 0.08 -5.85
N TRP A 336 6.36 1.03 -6.51
CA TRP A 336 5.32 0.68 -7.49
C TRP A 336 5.88 -0.13 -8.66
N LEU A 337 6.99 0.30 -9.26
CA LEU A 337 7.64 -0.41 -10.37
C LEU A 337 8.18 -1.77 -9.94
N LEU A 338 8.78 -1.86 -8.76
CA LEU A 338 9.33 -3.09 -8.20
C LEU A 338 8.25 -4.17 -7.99
N LEU A 339 7.09 -3.76 -7.48
CA LEU A 339 5.95 -4.66 -7.28
C LEU A 339 5.27 -5.02 -8.60
N LEU A 340 5.13 -4.07 -9.52
CA LEU A 340 4.61 -4.34 -10.86
C LEU A 340 5.48 -5.39 -11.59
N ARG A 341 6.81 -5.24 -11.53
CA ARG A 341 7.75 -6.23 -12.07
C ARG A 341 7.55 -7.61 -11.44
N SER A 342 7.32 -7.65 -10.13
CA SER A 342 7.11 -8.89 -9.39
C SER A 342 5.81 -9.59 -9.78
N GLN A 343 4.76 -8.84 -10.13
CA GLN A 343 3.50 -9.41 -10.64
C GLN A 343 3.60 -9.93 -12.08
N LEU A 344 4.46 -9.34 -12.90
CA LEU A 344 4.68 -9.74 -14.31
C LEU A 344 5.66 -10.91 -14.47
N SER A 345 6.38 -11.27 -13.41
CA SER A 345 7.37 -12.34 -13.47
C SER A 345 6.68 -13.71 -13.42
N ASP A 346 6.40 -14.31 -14.58
CA ASP A 346 5.73 -15.62 -14.76
C ASP A 346 6.46 -16.84 -14.15
N GLY A 347 7.63 -16.64 -13.52
CA GLY A 347 8.47 -17.71 -12.96
C GLY A 347 8.46 -17.87 -11.43
N GLY A 348 7.63 -17.10 -10.71
CA GLY A 348 7.57 -17.19 -9.24
C GLY A 348 6.90 -18.48 -8.75
N ALA A 349 7.33 -19.00 -7.60
CA ALA A 349 6.73 -20.19 -6.97
C ALA A 349 5.26 -19.99 -6.55
N TYR A 350 4.82 -18.74 -6.40
CA TYR A 350 3.46 -18.35 -6.02
C TYR A 350 3.13 -16.93 -6.51
N PRO A 351 1.83 -16.60 -6.70
CA PRO A 351 1.41 -15.31 -7.20
C PRO A 351 1.65 -14.20 -6.17
N ILE A 352 2.31 -13.13 -6.58
CA ILE A 352 2.51 -11.93 -5.75
C ILE A 352 1.29 -11.02 -5.82
N ARG A 353 0.84 -10.59 -4.64
CA ARG A 353 -0.27 -9.65 -4.45
C ARG A 353 0.20 -8.43 -3.69
N ILE A 354 -0.55 -7.35 -3.86
CA ILE A 354 -0.23 -6.04 -3.28
C ILE A 354 -1.44 -5.59 -2.47
N TRP A 355 -1.18 -5.09 -1.27
CA TRP A 355 -2.15 -4.42 -0.41
C TRP A 355 -1.62 -3.04 -0.05
N ARG A 356 -2.51 -2.05 0.09
CA ARG A 356 -2.14 -0.71 0.56
C ARG A 356 -2.56 -0.55 2.01
N TRP A 357 -1.58 -0.49 2.92
CA TRP A 357 -1.80 -0.24 4.33
C TRP A 357 -1.37 1.18 4.67
N ASN A 358 -2.29 2.02 5.17
CA ASN A 358 -2.03 3.44 5.47
C ASN A 358 -1.35 4.22 4.31
N GLY A 359 -1.67 3.86 3.07
CA GLY A 359 -1.09 4.46 1.86
C GLY A 359 0.13 3.73 1.32
N TYR A 360 0.83 2.93 2.13
CA TYR A 360 2.05 2.23 1.78
C TYR A 360 1.81 0.89 1.12
N LEU A 361 2.67 0.53 0.16
CA LEU A 361 2.58 -0.73 -0.59
C LEU A 361 3.17 -1.90 0.21
N ILE A 362 2.34 -2.92 0.45
CA ILE A 362 2.68 -4.15 1.17
C ILE A 362 2.58 -5.35 0.22
N GLN A 363 3.68 -6.09 0.10
CA GLN A 363 3.76 -7.33 -0.66
C GLN A 363 3.23 -8.50 0.18
N TYR A 364 2.40 -9.34 -0.42
CA TYR A 364 1.99 -10.60 0.18
C TYR A 364 1.72 -11.68 -0.88
N THR A 365 1.53 -12.92 -0.44
CA THR A 365 1.02 -14.01 -1.27
C THR A 365 -0.06 -14.79 -0.53
N VAL A 366 -0.88 -15.52 -1.29
CA VAL A 366 -1.84 -16.49 -0.77
C VAL A 366 -1.79 -17.75 -1.62
N VAL A 367 -1.64 -18.90 -0.97
CA VAL A 367 -1.57 -20.22 -1.60
C VAL A 367 -2.57 -21.16 -0.91
N GLY A 368 -3.22 -22.02 -1.68
CA GLY A 368 -4.32 -22.86 -1.20
C GLY A 368 -5.68 -22.18 -1.34
N ASN A 369 -6.73 -22.99 -1.43
CA ASN A 369 -8.11 -22.53 -1.66
C ASN A 369 -9.13 -23.11 -0.66
N ARG A 370 -8.71 -23.96 0.26
CA ARG A 370 -9.56 -24.66 1.22
C ARG A 370 -8.87 -24.79 2.57
N GLY A 371 -9.67 -25.03 3.61
CA GLY A 371 -9.20 -25.27 4.97
C GLY A 371 -8.90 -23.99 5.78
N PRO A 372 -8.33 -24.17 6.98
CA PRO A 372 -8.13 -23.09 7.93
C PRO A 372 -7.05 -22.12 7.44
N ALA A 373 -7.08 -20.92 8.00
CA ALA A 373 -6.21 -19.84 7.57
C ALA A 373 -4.91 -19.77 8.39
N VAL A 374 -3.76 -19.79 7.72
CA VAL A 374 -2.43 -19.72 8.34
C VAL A 374 -1.71 -18.47 7.84
N LEU A 375 -1.29 -17.59 8.75
CA LEU A 375 -0.57 -16.35 8.41
C LEU A 375 0.89 -16.44 8.88
N LEU A 376 1.81 -16.32 7.94
CA LEU A 376 3.26 -16.35 8.16
C LEU A 376 3.83 -14.91 8.20
N VAL A 377 4.53 -14.59 9.29
CA VAL A 377 5.15 -13.28 9.55
C VAL A 377 6.66 -13.45 9.77
N HIS A 378 7.46 -12.81 8.93
CA HIS A 378 8.92 -12.97 8.93
C HIS A 378 9.62 -12.14 10.02
N GLY A 379 10.90 -12.46 10.26
CA GLY A 379 11.78 -11.74 11.18
C GLY A 379 12.45 -10.49 10.58
N PHE A 380 13.27 -9.82 11.37
CA PHE A 380 13.97 -8.61 10.93
C PHE A 380 14.96 -8.90 9.81
N GLY A 381 14.97 -8.09 8.77
CA GLY A 381 15.86 -8.25 7.61
C GLY A 381 15.45 -9.38 6.65
N ALA A 382 14.41 -10.15 7.00
CA ALA A 382 13.81 -11.17 6.14
C ALA A 382 12.61 -10.61 5.34
N PHE A 383 11.95 -11.48 4.58
CA PHE A 383 10.75 -11.20 3.79
C PHE A 383 9.98 -12.50 3.51
N LEU A 384 8.78 -12.43 2.94
CA LEU A 384 7.89 -13.60 2.81
C LEU A 384 8.55 -14.80 2.11
N GLU A 385 9.48 -14.57 1.17
CA GLU A 385 10.15 -15.63 0.42
C GLU A 385 11.15 -16.46 1.27
N HIS A 386 11.41 -16.06 2.52
CA HIS A 386 12.06 -16.91 3.51
C HIS A 386 11.20 -18.14 3.88
N PHE A 387 9.88 -18.07 3.68
CA PHE A 387 8.96 -19.20 3.89
C PHE A 387 8.72 -20.04 2.63
N ARG A 388 9.53 -19.90 1.57
CA ARG A 388 9.28 -20.55 0.28
C ARG A 388 9.18 -22.09 0.33
N ASP A 389 9.82 -22.73 1.31
CA ASP A 389 9.69 -24.18 1.54
C ASP A 389 8.49 -24.55 2.43
N ASN A 390 8.03 -23.61 3.25
CA ASN A 390 6.91 -23.83 4.17
C ASN A 390 5.57 -23.63 3.46
N ILE A 391 5.45 -22.61 2.61
CA ILE A 391 4.19 -22.20 1.98
C ILE A 391 3.54 -23.38 1.24
N SER A 392 4.28 -24.04 0.34
CA SER A 392 3.76 -25.16 -0.44
C SER A 392 3.44 -26.38 0.43
N SER A 393 4.31 -26.69 1.40
CA SER A 393 4.11 -27.83 2.30
C SER A 393 2.83 -27.67 3.13
N ILE A 394 2.68 -26.53 3.82
CA ILE A 394 1.51 -26.23 4.65
C ILE A 394 0.23 -26.18 3.79
N SER A 395 0.33 -25.66 2.57
CA SER A 395 -0.83 -25.59 1.68
C SER A 395 -1.25 -26.97 1.15
N ASN A 396 -0.29 -27.85 0.83
CA ASN A 396 -0.56 -29.22 0.37
C ASN A 396 -1.28 -30.06 1.44
N ASP A 397 -1.05 -29.75 2.72
CA ASP A 397 -1.78 -30.35 3.85
C ASP A 397 -3.24 -29.83 3.99
N GLY A 398 -3.71 -29.04 3.01
CA GLY A 398 -5.10 -28.60 2.92
C GLY A 398 -5.39 -27.28 3.64
N ASN A 399 -4.37 -26.44 3.87
CA ASN A 399 -4.54 -25.12 4.48
C ASN A 399 -4.49 -24.00 3.43
N ARG A 400 -5.09 -22.85 3.77
CA ARG A 400 -4.84 -21.58 3.07
C ARG A 400 -3.72 -20.85 3.78
N VAL A 401 -2.66 -20.52 3.05
CA VAL A 401 -1.43 -19.94 3.60
C VAL A 401 -1.26 -18.54 3.05
N TRP A 402 -1.25 -17.55 3.95
CA TRP A 402 -0.87 -16.18 3.67
C TRP A 402 0.55 -15.96 4.18
N ALA A 403 1.38 -15.34 3.36
CA ALA A 403 2.69 -14.85 3.81
C ALA A 403 2.80 -13.37 3.45
N VAL A 404 3.15 -12.55 4.42
CA VAL A 404 3.21 -11.09 4.28
C VAL A 404 4.64 -10.60 4.49
N THR A 405 5.09 -9.69 3.63
CA THR A 405 6.32 -8.92 3.85
C THR A 405 5.93 -7.62 4.55
N VAL A 406 6.27 -7.47 5.83
CA VAL A 406 5.85 -6.30 6.62
C VAL A 406 6.54 -5.01 6.13
N LEU A 407 5.96 -3.85 6.47
CA LEU A 407 6.49 -2.52 6.09
C LEU A 407 7.96 -2.39 6.49
N GLY A 408 8.80 -1.84 5.61
CA GLY A 408 10.23 -1.70 5.87
C GLY A 408 11.11 -2.82 5.28
N PHE A 409 10.54 -3.90 4.75
CA PHE A 409 11.32 -5.08 4.33
C PHE A 409 11.00 -5.57 2.92
N GLY A 410 11.92 -6.37 2.37
CA GLY A 410 11.78 -7.01 1.05
C GLY A 410 11.37 -6.03 -0.04
N LYS A 411 10.26 -6.31 -0.72
CA LYS A 411 9.66 -5.45 -1.76
C LYS A 411 8.49 -4.61 -1.25
N SER A 412 8.16 -4.69 0.04
CA SER A 412 7.26 -3.73 0.67
C SER A 412 7.96 -2.38 0.82
N GLU A 413 7.15 -1.33 0.82
CA GLU A 413 7.61 0.05 0.91
C GLU A 413 8.36 0.30 2.22
N LYS A 414 9.39 1.14 2.17
CA LYS A 414 10.21 1.53 3.32
C LYS A 414 10.08 3.04 3.55
N PRO A 415 8.91 3.54 3.97
CA PRO A 415 8.68 4.98 4.10
C PRO A 415 9.49 5.59 5.25
N ASN A 416 9.65 6.91 5.21
CA ASN A 416 10.29 7.69 6.27
C ASN A 416 9.35 7.87 7.47
N VAL A 417 9.19 6.82 8.27
CA VAL A 417 8.32 6.79 9.46
C VAL A 417 9.07 6.26 10.68
N VAL A 418 8.52 6.46 11.87
CA VAL A 418 9.03 5.83 13.09
C VAL A 418 8.50 4.40 13.18
N TYR A 419 9.40 3.44 12.93
CA TYR A 419 9.09 2.02 13.03
C TYR A 419 9.02 1.58 14.49
N THR A 420 7.91 0.92 14.85
CA THR A 420 7.70 0.34 16.20
C THR A 420 7.09 -1.05 16.11
N GLU A 421 7.27 -1.85 17.15
CA GLU A 421 6.74 -3.22 17.25
C GLU A 421 5.22 -3.19 17.28
N LEU A 422 4.63 -2.20 17.94
CA LEU A 422 3.19 -1.97 17.90
C LEU A 422 2.72 -1.65 16.48
N MET A 423 3.40 -0.75 15.76
CA MET A 423 3.06 -0.44 14.37
C MET A 423 3.10 -1.69 13.47
N TRP A 424 4.11 -2.55 13.60
CA TRP A 424 4.13 -3.81 12.85
C TRP A 424 3.04 -4.79 13.28
N ALA A 425 2.71 -4.85 14.57
CA ALA A 425 1.57 -5.64 15.05
C ALA A 425 0.23 -5.11 14.52
N GLU A 426 0.04 -3.79 14.45
CA GLU A 426 -1.13 -3.15 13.84
C GLU A 426 -1.24 -3.45 12.36
N LEU A 427 -0.12 -3.46 11.62
CA LEU A 427 -0.09 -3.91 10.23
C LEU A 427 -0.59 -5.35 10.10
N VAL A 428 -0.09 -6.26 10.95
CA VAL A 428 -0.52 -7.67 10.94
C VAL A 428 -2.00 -7.79 11.30
N ARG A 429 -2.48 -7.06 12.31
CA ARG A 429 -3.90 -6.97 12.68
C ARG A 429 -4.75 -6.54 11.50
N ASP A 430 -4.39 -5.43 10.86
CA ASP A 430 -5.15 -4.85 9.74
C ASP A 430 -5.10 -5.77 8.52
N PHE A 431 -3.98 -6.46 8.29
CA PHE A 431 -3.90 -7.47 7.24
C PHE A 431 -4.90 -8.61 7.48
N ILE A 432 -5.06 -9.08 8.72
CA ILE A 432 -6.05 -10.12 9.06
C ILE A 432 -7.46 -9.58 8.82
N ILE A 433 -7.76 -8.36 9.26
CA ILE A 433 -9.10 -7.76 9.12
C ILE A 433 -9.46 -7.50 7.66
N GLU A 434 -8.56 -6.86 6.91
CA GLU A 434 -8.87 -6.33 5.58
C GLU A 434 -8.67 -7.35 4.46
N VAL A 435 -7.61 -8.17 4.57
CA VAL A 435 -7.13 -9.06 3.51
C VAL A 435 -7.55 -10.50 3.76
N VAL A 436 -7.31 -11.03 4.97
CA VAL A 436 -7.65 -12.43 5.30
C VAL A 436 -9.15 -12.59 5.57
N ARG A 437 -9.74 -11.63 6.31
CA ARG A 437 -11.17 -11.50 6.64
C ARG A 437 -11.73 -12.64 7.49
N GLU A 438 -10.88 -13.31 8.24
CA GLU A 438 -11.24 -14.34 9.21
C GLU A 438 -10.11 -14.51 10.24
N PRO A 439 -10.38 -15.05 11.44
CA PRO A 439 -9.34 -15.38 12.41
C PRO A 439 -8.35 -16.41 11.84
N VAL A 440 -7.06 -16.27 12.16
CA VAL A 440 -5.98 -17.09 11.58
C VAL A 440 -5.17 -17.86 12.64
N HIS A 441 -4.54 -18.94 12.22
CA HIS A 441 -3.39 -19.51 12.92
C HIS A 441 -2.17 -18.62 12.61
N LEU A 442 -1.71 -17.89 13.62
CA LEU A 442 -0.59 -16.96 13.49
C LEU A 442 0.73 -17.70 13.64
N MET A 443 1.66 -17.49 12.72
CA MET A 443 2.99 -18.08 12.78
C MET A 443 4.04 -16.99 12.54
N GLY A 444 4.90 -16.77 13.53
CA GLY A 444 5.90 -15.71 13.50
C GLY A 444 7.32 -16.22 13.74
N ASN A 445 8.27 -15.76 12.94
CA ASN A 445 9.69 -16.06 13.13
C ASN A 445 10.46 -14.87 13.71
N SER A 446 11.34 -15.11 14.69
CA SER A 446 12.16 -14.06 15.31
C SER A 446 11.29 -12.90 15.80
N ILE A 447 11.59 -11.65 15.43
CA ILE A 447 10.75 -10.50 15.81
C ILE A 447 9.32 -10.58 15.27
N GLY A 448 9.10 -11.28 14.15
CA GLY A 448 7.76 -11.61 13.66
C GLY A 448 6.96 -12.45 14.65
N GLY A 449 7.63 -13.29 15.44
CA GLY A 449 7.06 -14.01 16.58
C GLY A 449 6.53 -13.07 17.68
N TYR A 450 7.29 -12.01 17.97
CA TYR A 450 6.86 -10.98 18.92
C TYR A 450 5.66 -10.19 18.39
N PHE A 451 5.63 -9.85 17.09
CA PHE A 451 4.48 -9.17 16.48
C PHE A 451 3.20 -10.00 16.58
N VAL A 452 3.26 -11.30 16.27
CA VAL A 452 2.08 -12.15 16.39
C VAL A 452 1.65 -12.38 17.83
N ALA A 453 2.58 -12.38 18.80
CA ALA A 453 2.25 -12.42 20.22
C ALA A 453 1.51 -11.15 20.67
N LEU A 454 1.94 -9.97 20.21
CA LEU A 454 1.21 -8.71 20.45
C LEU A 454 -0.20 -8.77 19.86
N VAL A 455 -0.35 -9.29 18.64
CA VAL A 455 -1.67 -9.43 17.99
C VAL A 455 -2.57 -10.36 18.80
N ALA A 456 -2.06 -11.52 19.21
CA ALA A 456 -2.83 -12.48 19.99
C ALA A 456 -3.22 -11.95 21.38
N TYR A 457 -2.39 -11.10 21.98
CA TYR A 457 -2.66 -10.47 23.27
C TYR A 457 -3.69 -9.34 23.17
N PHE A 458 -3.49 -8.37 22.26
CA PHE A 458 -4.35 -7.19 22.15
C PHE A 458 -5.64 -7.43 21.36
N TRP A 459 -5.60 -8.34 20.37
CA TRP A 459 -6.73 -8.68 19.51
C TRP A 459 -6.94 -10.21 19.42
N PRO A 460 -7.22 -10.88 20.56
CA PRO A 460 -7.29 -12.35 20.63
C PRO A 460 -8.34 -12.96 19.70
N ALA A 461 -9.40 -12.22 19.36
CA ALA A 461 -10.43 -12.66 18.43
C ALA A 461 -9.91 -12.92 17.00
N LEU A 462 -8.75 -12.36 16.64
CA LEU A 462 -8.14 -12.54 15.32
C LEU A 462 -7.22 -13.77 15.25
N ALA A 463 -6.91 -14.40 16.38
CA ALA A 463 -5.95 -15.50 16.48
C ALA A 463 -6.62 -16.80 16.96
N GLN A 464 -6.62 -17.83 16.11
CA GLN A 464 -7.07 -19.18 16.49
C GLN A 464 -6.00 -19.93 17.29
N SER A 465 -4.74 -19.74 16.91
CA SER A 465 -3.57 -20.25 17.63
C SER A 465 -2.33 -19.41 17.29
N VAL A 466 -1.28 -19.55 18.09
CA VAL A 466 0.01 -18.89 17.88
C VAL A 466 1.12 -19.93 17.76
N VAL A 467 1.96 -19.78 16.74
CA VAL A 467 3.17 -20.57 16.51
C VAL A 467 4.37 -19.63 16.52
N LEU A 468 5.27 -19.81 17.48
CA LEU A 468 6.48 -19.01 17.63
C LEU A 468 7.70 -19.80 17.18
N ILE A 469 8.47 -19.27 16.23
CA ILE A 469 9.68 -19.92 15.70
C ILE A 469 10.89 -19.06 16.04
N ASN A 470 11.75 -19.52 16.95
CA ASN A 470 12.92 -18.75 17.42
C ASN A 470 12.56 -17.30 17.75
N SER A 471 11.42 -17.09 18.41
CA SER A 471 10.82 -15.75 18.57
C SER A 471 11.73 -14.79 19.33
N ALA A 472 11.69 -13.51 18.98
CA ALA A 472 12.21 -12.44 19.82
C ALA A 472 11.30 -12.20 21.05
N GLY A 473 11.74 -11.32 21.95
CA GLY A 473 11.06 -11.00 23.20
C GLY A 473 11.69 -11.73 24.38
N ASP A 474 11.81 -11.00 25.48
CA ASP A 474 12.41 -11.49 26.73
C ASP A 474 11.40 -12.29 27.53
N ILE A 475 11.89 -13.24 28.32
CA ILE A 475 11.08 -13.98 29.29
C ILE A 475 11.44 -13.41 30.66
N ILE A 476 10.47 -12.78 31.32
CA ILE A 476 10.69 -12.12 32.60
C ILE A 476 9.76 -12.78 33.62
N PRO A 477 10.28 -13.63 34.53
CA PRO A 477 9.49 -14.22 35.60
C PRO A 477 8.87 -13.15 36.50
N ALA A 478 7.63 -13.36 36.95
CA ALA A 478 6.88 -12.43 37.82
C ALA A 478 6.70 -11.00 37.26
N TYR A 479 6.69 -10.85 35.93
CA TYR A 479 6.41 -9.57 35.28
C TYR A 479 4.94 -9.15 35.49
N THR A 480 4.71 -8.03 36.17
CA THR A 480 3.37 -7.62 36.61
C THR A 480 2.76 -6.42 35.88
N SER A 481 3.55 -5.61 35.15
CA SER A 481 3.03 -4.53 34.28
C SER A 481 4.18 -3.79 33.56
N PRO A 482 3.96 -3.24 32.35
CA PRO A 482 4.96 -2.41 31.68
C PRO A 482 5.16 -1.03 32.33
N GLN A 483 6.38 -0.51 32.17
CA GLN A 483 6.63 0.91 31.99
C GLN A 483 6.75 1.16 30.49
N PHE A 484 5.78 1.85 29.89
CA PHE A 484 5.95 2.37 28.53
C PHE A 484 6.83 3.61 28.61
N THR A 485 8.11 3.50 28.25
CA THR A 485 8.93 4.68 28.02
C THR A 485 8.51 5.32 26.70
N LYS A 486 7.71 6.37 26.81
CA LYS A 486 7.30 7.23 25.71
C LYS A 486 8.42 8.21 25.41
N VAL A 487 9.09 8.01 24.27
CA VAL A 487 9.65 8.98 23.32
C VAL A 487 10.83 8.28 22.64
N ARG A 488 10.61 7.81 21.41
CA ARG A 488 11.71 7.42 20.52
C ARG A 488 12.17 8.67 19.79
N ALA A 489 13.30 9.22 20.19
CA ALA A 489 14.00 10.22 19.41
C ALA A 489 15.16 9.53 18.70
N THR A 490 15.18 9.60 17.37
CA THR A 490 16.39 9.21 16.63
C THR A 490 17.47 10.24 16.87
N SER A 491 18.60 9.80 17.41
CA SER A 491 19.78 10.64 17.62
C SER A 491 20.72 10.52 16.43
N GLY A 492 21.59 11.52 16.22
CA GLY A 492 22.64 11.44 15.19
C GLY A 492 23.54 10.20 15.34
N ALA A 493 23.71 9.68 16.56
CA ALA A 493 24.43 8.45 16.83
C ALA A 493 23.71 7.21 16.27
N THR A 494 22.39 7.12 16.41
CA THR A 494 21.60 6.01 15.83
C THR A 494 21.68 5.98 14.30
N TRP A 495 21.63 7.15 13.66
CA TRP A 495 21.80 7.27 12.22
C TRP A 495 23.20 6.83 11.76
N LEU A 496 24.25 7.27 12.46
CA LEU A 496 25.63 6.87 12.13
C LEU A 496 25.83 5.35 12.34
N GLY A 497 25.29 4.81 13.43
CA GLY A 497 25.29 3.36 13.70
C GLY A 497 24.59 2.56 12.61
N ALA A 498 23.42 3.02 12.14
CA ALA A 498 22.69 2.38 11.04
C ALA A 498 23.48 2.39 9.73
N ARG A 499 24.21 3.47 9.42
CA ARG A 499 25.08 3.54 8.24
C ARG A 499 26.24 2.56 8.30
N LEU A 500 26.93 2.49 9.44
CA LEU A 500 28.02 1.54 9.65
C LEU A 500 27.51 0.10 9.58
N LEU A 501 26.36 -0.18 10.20
CA LEU A 501 25.71 -1.49 10.15
C LEU A 501 25.34 -1.86 8.71
N LEU A 502 24.68 -0.98 7.96
CA LEU A 502 24.31 -1.24 6.57
C LEU A 502 25.55 -1.53 5.69
N PHE A 503 26.62 -0.75 5.87
CA PHE A 503 27.87 -0.98 5.17
C PHE A 503 28.45 -2.37 5.48
N SER A 504 28.46 -2.75 6.76
CA SER A 504 28.99 -4.03 7.23
C SER A 504 28.14 -5.21 6.75
N LEU A 505 26.81 -5.06 6.77
CA LEU A 505 25.87 -6.05 6.27
C LEU A 505 26.05 -6.27 4.77
N ARG A 506 26.25 -5.23 3.96
CA ARG A 506 26.49 -5.36 2.51
C ARG A 506 27.78 -6.11 2.18
N LEU A 507 28.85 -5.88 2.93
CA LEU A 507 30.14 -6.56 2.70
C LEU A 507 30.11 -8.05 3.04
N SER A 508 29.38 -8.42 4.09
CA SER A 508 29.43 -9.77 4.67
C SER A 508 28.09 -10.53 4.57
N LEU A 509 27.14 -10.06 3.75
CA LEU A 509 25.77 -10.55 3.75
C LEU A 509 25.70 -12.07 3.57
N GLY A 510 26.38 -12.60 2.55
CA GLY A 510 26.34 -14.03 2.26
C GLY A 510 26.82 -14.88 3.44
N SER A 511 27.88 -14.46 4.12
CA SER A 511 28.43 -15.16 5.29
C SER A 511 27.50 -15.07 6.51
N ILE A 512 26.93 -13.89 6.75
CA ILE A 512 25.98 -13.65 7.86
C ILE A 512 24.71 -14.48 7.64
N VAL A 513 24.14 -14.46 6.44
CA VAL A 513 22.94 -15.24 6.15
C VAL A 513 23.24 -16.73 6.23
N LYS A 514 24.38 -17.21 5.72
CA LYS A 514 24.79 -18.62 5.87
C LYS A 514 24.91 -19.06 7.32
N SER A 515 25.40 -18.21 8.22
CA SER A 515 25.47 -18.56 9.64
C SER A 515 24.09 -18.75 10.27
N CYS A 516 23.07 -18.00 9.81
CA CYS A 516 21.68 -18.17 10.21
C CYS A 516 21.02 -19.47 9.72
N TYR A 517 21.66 -20.21 8.80
CA TYR A 517 21.17 -21.49 8.25
C TYR A 517 22.12 -22.65 8.55
N PRO A 518 22.39 -22.97 9.83
CA PRO A 518 23.48 -23.88 10.23
C PRO A 518 23.33 -25.32 9.73
N ASN A 519 22.11 -25.76 9.37
CA ASN A 519 21.84 -27.12 8.91
C ASN A 519 21.52 -27.24 7.42
N LYS A 520 21.17 -26.13 6.77
CA LYS A 520 20.69 -26.10 5.37
C LYS A 520 21.28 -24.89 4.64
N THR A 521 22.61 -24.81 4.62
CA THR A 521 23.33 -23.68 4.02
C THR A 521 23.06 -23.56 2.52
N GLU A 522 22.69 -24.64 1.85
CA GLU A 522 22.27 -24.69 0.44
C GLU A 522 20.97 -23.91 0.17
N ARG A 523 20.16 -23.63 1.21
CA ARG A 523 18.98 -22.77 1.10
C ARG A 523 19.34 -21.28 1.13
N VAL A 524 20.58 -20.95 1.42
CA VAL A 524 21.14 -19.62 1.16
C VAL A 524 21.66 -19.59 -0.28
N ASP A 525 20.72 -19.72 -1.21
CA ASP A 525 20.96 -19.69 -2.65
C ASP A 525 21.29 -18.26 -3.14
N ASP A 526 21.88 -18.17 -4.34
CA ASP A 526 22.28 -16.89 -4.93
C ASP A 526 21.09 -15.95 -5.11
N TRP A 527 19.91 -16.51 -5.38
CA TRP A 527 18.69 -15.71 -5.51
C TRP A 527 18.35 -15.00 -4.20
N LEU A 528 18.37 -15.70 -3.07
CA LEU A 528 18.09 -15.12 -1.75
C LEU A 528 19.11 -14.03 -1.40
N ILE A 529 20.41 -14.30 -1.59
CA ILE A 529 21.48 -13.33 -1.33
C ILE A 529 21.29 -12.07 -2.20
N ASN A 530 21.03 -12.25 -3.49
CA ASN A 530 20.84 -11.13 -4.43
C ASN A 530 19.60 -10.30 -4.09
N GLU A 531 18.49 -10.94 -3.69
CA GLU A 531 17.27 -10.23 -3.31
C GLU A 531 17.47 -9.45 -2.00
N MET A 532 18.17 -10.00 -1.02
CA MET A 532 18.54 -9.29 0.21
C MET A 532 19.51 -8.13 -0.07
N LEU A 533 20.51 -8.32 -0.95
CA LEU A 533 21.39 -7.25 -1.39
C LEU A 533 20.61 -6.13 -2.07
N ARG A 534 19.74 -6.45 -3.03
CA ARG A 534 18.86 -5.47 -3.71
C ARG A 534 18.04 -4.68 -2.68
N ALA A 535 17.36 -5.36 -1.76
CA ALA A 535 16.58 -4.73 -0.70
C ALA A 535 17.42 -3.78 0.17
N SER A 536 18.70 -4.09 0.36
CA SER A 536 19.64 -3.25 1.10
C SER A 536 19.97 -1.93 0.39
N TYR A 537 19.77 -1.82 -0.93
CA TYR A 537 19.98 -0.60 -1.73
C TYR A 537 18.70 0.19 -1.99
N ASP A 538 17.55 -0.28 -1.50
CA ASP A 538 16.29 0.44 -1.66
C ASP A 538 16.25 1.75 -0.84
N PRO A 539 15.48 2.76 -1.31
CA PRO A 539 15.27 3.98 -0.56
C PRO A 539 14.57 3.67 0.77
N GLY A 540 14.98 4.36 1.83
CA GLY A 540 14.42 4.20 3.18
C GLY A 540 14.99 3.07 4.04
N VAL A 541 15.91 2.25 3.51
CA VAL A 541 16.54 1.16 4.28
C VAL A 541 17.23 1.63 5.57
N LEU A 542 17.89 2.80 5.54
CA LEU A 542 18.55 3.36 6.72
C LEU A 542 17.55 3.67 7.84
N VAL A 543 16.39 4.22 7.47
CA VAL A 543 15.29 4.55 8.41
C VAL A 543 14.81 3.29 9.14
N VAL A 544 14.72 2.17 8.43
CA VAL A 544 14.34 0.87 9.02
C VAL A 544 15.45 0.35 9.92
N LEU A 545 16.72 0.44 9.51
CA LEU A 545 17.86 -0.04 10.31
C LEU A 545 18.07 0.76 11.60
N GLU A 546 17.78 2.06 11.61
CA GLU A 546 17.78 2.88 12.83
C GLU A 546 16.84 2.32 13.91
N SER A 547 15.74 1.67 13.51
CA SER A 547 14.78 1.09 14.45
C SER A 547 15.40 0.01 15.34
N ILE A 548 16.45 -0.69 14.89
CA ILE A 548 17.16 -1.71 15.68
C ILE A 548 17.71 -1.13 16.98
N PHE A 549 18.26 0.08 16.92
CA PHE A 549 18.86 0.75 18.09
C PHE A 549 17.81 1.31 19.06
N SER A 550 16.53 1.24 18.69
CA SER A 550 15.41 1.74 19.49
C SER A 550 14.31 0.70 19.68
N PHE A 551 14.61 -0.58 19.44
CA PHE A 551 13.66 -1.65 19.70
C PHE A 551 13.25 -1.68 21.15
N ASN A 552 11.95 -1.72 21.35
CA ASN A 552 11.35 -1.80 22.67
C ASN A 552 10.55 -3.11 22.75
N LEU A 553 11.23 -4.14 23.23
CA LEU A 553 10.61 -5.42 23.57
C LEU A 553 10.21 -5.47 25.06
N SER A 554 9.80 -4.33 25.64
CA SER A 554 9.58 -4.22 27.08
C SER A 554 8.40 -5.04 27.59
N LEU A 555 7.47 -5.48 26.74
CA LEU A 555 6.44 -6.44 27.15
C LEU A 555 7.06 -7.84 27.12
N ALA A 556 7.15 -8.47 28.28
CA ALA A 556 7.70 -9.81 28.38
C ALA A 556 6.89 -10.80 27.53
N LEU A 557 7.55 -11.67 26.78
CA LEU A 557 6.91 -12.62 25.87
C LEU A 557 6.00 -13.59 26.64
N ASN A 558 6.42 -14.07 27.82
CA ASN A 558 5.58 -14.92 28.66
C ASN A 558 4.31 -14.21 29.11
N TYR A 559 4.37 -12.91 29.44
CA TYR A 559 3.19 -12.12 29.80
C TYR A 559 2.20 -12.01 28.64
N LEU A 560 2.70 -11.75 27.42
CA LEU A 560 1.86 -11.72 26.21
C LEU A 560 1.17 -13.07 25.95
N LEU A 561 1.90 -14.17 26.14
CA LEU A 561 1.38 -15.52 25.91
C LEU A 561 0.37 -15.96 26.98
N GLU A 562 0.58 -15.63 28.25
CA GLU A 562 -0.36 -15.91 29.34
C GLU A 562 -1.71 -15.18 29.14
N GLY A 563 -1.68 -13.98 28.56
CA GLY A 563 -2.90 -13.24 28.21
C GLY A 563 -3.72 -13.88 27.08
N PHE A 564 -3.13 -14.76 26.27
CA PHE A 564 -3.82 -15.43 25.17
C PHE A 564 -4.33 -16.82 25.58
N LYS A 565 -5.65 -16.98 25.60
CA LYS A 565 -6.32 -18.23 26.01
C LYS A 565 -6.31 -19.34 24.95
N GLY A 566 -5.82 -19.07 23.74
CA GLY A 566 -5.78 -20.04 22.65
C GLY A 566 -4.59 -21.01 22.74
N LYS A 567 -4.44 -21.83 21.70
CA LYS A 567 -3.33 -22.78 21.62
C LYS A 567 -2.04 -22.07 21.23
N VAL A 568 -0.96 -22.36 21.95
CA VAL A 568 0.39 -21.83 21.66
C VAL A 568 1.33 -23.01 21.41
N LEU A 569 2.08 -22.94 20.32
CA LEU A 569 3.18 -23.83 19.98
C LEU A 569 4.47 -23.00 19.89
N ILE A 570 5.50 -23.41 20.63
CA ILE A 570 6.82 -22.79 20.57
C ILE A 570 7.80 -23.78 19.94
N ILE A 571 8.46 -23.34 18.88
CA ILE A 571 9.49 -24.08 18.14
C ILE A 571 10.80 -23.33 18.30
N GLN A 572 11.76 -23.93 19.01
CA GLN A 572 13.10 -23.37 19.20
C GLN A 572 14.15 -24.28 18.56
N GLY A 573 14.94 -23.72 17.65
CA GLY A 573 16.06 -24.38 16.99
C GLY A 573 17.30 -24.33 17.86
N MET A 574 17.76 -25.47 18.37
CA MET A 574 18.87 -25.55 19.32
C MET A 574 20.24 -25.07 18.81
N LYS A 575 20.37 -24.82 17.50
CA LYS A 575 21.57 -24.28 16.86
C LYS A 575 21.40 -22.83 16.39
N ASP A 576 20.35 -22.12 16.85
CA ASP A 576 20.15 -20.71 16.52
C ASP A 576 21.40 -19.89 16.92
N PRO A 577 22.07 -19.21 15.97
CA PRO A 577 23.27 -18.44 16.27
C PRO A 577 22.96 -17.08 16.91
N ILE A 578 21.70 -16.65 16.93
CA ILE A 578 21.27 -15.33 17.41
C ILE A 578 20.88 -15.38 18.88
N THR A 579 20.20 -16.47 19.31
CA THR A 579 19.63 -16.57 20.66
C THR A 579 20.14 -17.79 21.42
N ASP A 580 20.36 -17.64 22.73
CA ASP A 580 20.63 -18.79 23.61
C ASP A 580 19.36 -19.62 23.80
N SER A 581 19.19 -20.56 22.88
CA SER A 581 18.02 -21.42 22.78
C SER A 581 17.83 -22.29 24.02
N LYS A 582 18.92 -22.76 24.66
CA LYS A 582 18.84 -23.64 25.83
C LYS A 582 18.28 -22.88 27.02
N SER A 583 18.85 -21.71 27.31
CA SER A 583 18.40 -20.86 28.40
C SER A 583 16.96 -20.39 28.17
N LYS A 584 16.62 -20.02 26.93
CA LYS A 584 15.26 -19.58 26.58
C LYS A 584 14.20 -20.65 26.81
N VAL A 585 14.44 -21.89 26.36
CA VAL A 585 13.51 -23.01 26.58
C VAL A 585 13.36 -23.29 28.08
N ALA A 586 14.45 -23.36 28.83
CA ALA A 586 14.40 -23.61 30.27
C ALA A 586 13.61 -22.52 31.03
N MET A 587 13.70 -21.26 30.59
CA MET A 587 12.90 -20.17 31.16
C MET A 587 11.42 -20.29 30.81
N LEU A 588 11.06 -20.66 29.58
CA LEU A 588 9.66 -20.89 29.18
C LEU A 588 9.02 -22.03 29.98
N GLU A 589 9.73 -23.14 30.16
CA GLU A 589 9.26 -24.29 30.93
C GLU A 589 8.99 -23.94 32.41
N ARG A 590 9.82 -23.07 32.99
CA ARG A 590 9.66 -22.64 34.39
C ARG A 590 8.58 -21.59 34.60
N THR A 591 8.37 -20.73 33.61
CA THR A 591 7.52 -19.53 33.77
C THR A 591 6.09 -19.79 33.32
N LEU A 592 5.89 -20.54 32.24
CA LEU A 592 4.55 -20.83 31.72
C LEU A 592 3.99 -22.09 32.39
N SER A 593 2.80 -21.98 33.01
CA SER A 593 2.08 -23.14 33.53
C SER A 593 1.35 -23.86 32.38
N TRP A 594 2.02 -24.83 31.78
CA TRP A 594 1.47 -25.57 30.63
C TRP A 594 0.23 -26.39 31.03
N GLY A 595 -0.95 -25.90 30.65
CA GLY A 595 -2.17 -26.73 30.63
C GLY A 595 -2.07 -27.81 29.55
N ARG A 596 -2.80 -28.93 29.72
CA ARG A 596 -2.80 -30.17 28.90
C ARG A 596 -2.92 -30.04 27.35
N HIS A 597 -3.00 -28.84 26.80
CA HIS A 597 -3.15 -28.56 25.36
C HIS A 597 -2.13 -27.55 24.77
N GLN A 598 -1.13 -27.13 25.54
CA GLN A 598 -0.02 -26.29 25.07
C GLN A 598 1.25 -27.16 24.95
N GLY A 599 2.04 -26.98 23.90
CA GLY A 599 3.24 -27.79 23.67
C GLY A 599 4.47 -26.95 23.36
N ILE A 600 5.59 -27.22 24.03
CA ILE A 600 6.93 -26.80 23.61
C ILE A 600 7.50 -27.93 22.75
N GLY A 601 7.87 -27.62 21.51
CA GLY A 601 8.63 -28.53 20.66
C GLY A 601 10.09 -28.08 20.60
N CYS A 602 10.99 -28.83 21.24
CA CYS A 602 12.43 -28.72 20.98
C CYS A 602 12.78 -29.59 19.78
N TRP A 603 12.88 -28.98 18.61
CA TRP A 603 13.28 -29.68 17.40
C TRP A 603 14.73 -29.33 17.09
N PRO A 604 15.66 -30.29 16.98
CA PRO A 604 16.79 -30.06 16.10
C PRO A 604 16.17 -29.77 14.73
N LEU A 605 16.61 -28.71 14.02
CA LEU A 605 16.18 -28.40 12.65
C LEU A 605 16.69 -29.49 11.67
N SER A 606 16.29 -30.73 11.91
CA SER A 606 16.63 -31.97 11.23
C SER A 606 15.54 -33.01 11.56
N SER A 607 14.35 -32.89 10.98
CA SER A 607 13.55 -34.05 10.54
C SER A 607 12.25 -33.59 9.87
N ARG A 608 12.27 -33.74 8.54
CA ARG A 608 11.18 -33.62 7.56
C ARG A 608 10.70 -32.22 7.24
#